data_AF-A0AA92W4S2-F1
#
_entry.id   AF-A0AA92W4S2-F1
#
_cell.length_a   1.000
_cell.length_b   1.000
_cell.length_c   1.000
_cell.angle_alpha   90.00
_cell.angle_beta   90.00
_cell.angle_gamma   90.00
#
_symmetry.space_group_name_H-M   'P 1'
#
loop_
_entity.id
_entity.type
_entity.pdbx_description
1 polymer ?
#
loop_
_entity_poly.entity_id
_entity_poly.type
_entity_poly.pdbx_seq_one_letter_code
_entity_poly.pdbx_strand_id
1 'polypeptide(L)'
;MNMVEDYTVEELNKLINECRKKYEKLEKETVMKALTGEIGTNSAMVEELEILNIHYHDEMDEYDITAPDLNPDLIENFKKAERDGKNVIFEAQEYLKILGMCEEMFNQKMWVNEDGHICDEEGNRLSADREHRVFEVVKCGK
;
A
#
# COMPACT_ATOMS: atom_id res chain seq x y z
N MET A 1 22.16 14.30 -21.99
CA MET A 1 21.21 13.99 -23.08
C MET A 1 19.91 13.75 -22.34
N ASN A 2 19.03 14.76 -22.30
CA ASN A 2 17.85 14.73 -21.44
C ASN A 2 16.80 13.84 -22.13
N MET A 3 16.47 12.69 -21.53
CA MET A 3 15.50 11.73 -22.08
C MET A 3 14.04 12.19 -21.98
N VAL A 4 13.80 13.40 -21.48
CA VAL A 4 12.45 13.97 -21.26
C VAL A 4 11.77 14.43 -22.55
N GLU A 5 12.50 14.63 -23.65
CA GLU A 5 11.93 15.14 -24.90
C GLU A 5 11.11 14.09 -25.70
N ASP A 6 11.19 12.79 -25.34
CA ASP A 6 10.60 11.70 -26.15
C ASP A 6 9.30 11.10 -25.59
N TYR A 7 8.87 11.43 -24.37
CA TYR A 7 7.65 10.86 -23.78
C TYR A 7 6.47 11.84 -23.78
N THR A 8 5.30 11.34 -24.17
CA THR A 8 4.04 12.03 -23.84
C THR A 8 3.77 11.96 -22.34
N VAL A 9 2.96 12.88 -21.82
CA VAL A 9 2.57 12.90 -20.40
C VAL A 9 1.89 11.58 -19.98
N GLU A 10 1.11 10.97 -20.87
CA GLU A 10 0.44 9.69 -20.61
C GLU A 10 1.45 8.53 -20.51
N GLU A 11 2.44 8.48 -21.41
CA GLU A 11 3.50 7.47 -21.38
C GLU A 11 4.37 7.61 -20.15
N LEU A 12 4.74 8.84 -19.78
CA LEU A 12 5.51 9.11 -18.58
C LEU A 12 4.75 8.67 -17.32
N ASN A 13 3.46 9.04 -17.21
CA ASN A 13 2.61 8.59 -16.09
C ASN A 13 2.48 7.07 -16.02
N LYS A 14 2.45 6.39 -17.17
CA LYS A 14 2.41 4.93 -17.21
C LYS A 14 3.71 4.33 -16.68
N LEU A 15 4.86 4.82 -17.14
CA LEU A 15 6.19 4.36 -16.69
C LEU A 15 6.38 4.57 -15.19
N ILE A 16 6.04 5.76 -14.67
CA ILE A 16 6.07 6.06 -13.23
C ILE A 16 5.23 5.03 -12.46
N ASN A 17 3.99 4.80 -12.90
CA ASN A 17 3.10 3.88 -12.21
C ASN A 17 3.57 2.43 -12.27
N GLU A 18 4.16 2.01 -13.39
CA GLU A 18 4.75 0.67 -13.54
C GLU A 18 5.97 0.49 -12.64
N CYS A 19 6.86 1.48 -12.61
CA CYS A 19 8.02 1.49 -11.71
C CYS A 19 7.58 1.46 -10.25
N ARG A 20 6.65 2.34 -9.83
CA ARG A 20 6.14 2.36 -8.46
C ARG A 20 5.54 1.02 -8.05
N LYS A 21 4.69 0.42 -8.89
CA LYS A 21 4.08 -0.91 -8.62
C LYS A 21 5.12 -2.02 -8.51
N LYS A 22 6.18 -1.98 -9.34
CA LYS A 22 7.29 -2.93 -9.25
C LYS A 22 7.95 -2.84 -7.88
N TYR A 23 8.26 -1.64 -7.41
CA TYR A 23 8.94 -1.45 -6.12
C TYR A 23 8.02 -1.66 -4.91
N GLU A 24 6.73 -1.30 -4.98
CA GLU A 24 5.71 -1.66 -3.97
C GLU A 24 5.65 -3.18 -3.79
N LYS A 25 5.73 -3.95 -4.89
CA LYS A 25 5.78 -5.42 -4.84
C LYS A 25 7.08 -5.93 -4.20
N LEU A 26 8.23 -5.38 -4.61
CA LEU A 26 9.53 -5.76 -4.05
C LEU A 26 9.62 -5.43 -2.55
N GLU A 27 9.04 -4.32 -2.11
CA GLU A 27 8.96 -3.97 -0.68
C GLU A 27 8.21 -5.04 0.11
N LYS A 28 7.03 -5.47 -0.38
CA LYS A 28 6.27 -6.56 0.23
C LYS A 28 7.08 -7.85 0.28
N GLU A 29 7.79 -8.19 -0.80
CA GLU A 29 8.68 -9.36 -0.86
C GLU A 29 9.83 -9.27 0.14
N THR A 30 10.48 -8.11 0.26
CA THR A 30 11.53 -7.85 1.25
C THR A 30 11.02 -8.02 2.68
N VAL A 31 9.83 -7.48 3.01
CA VAL A 31 9.26 -7.66 4.35
C VAL A 31 8.94 -9.13 4.64
N MET A 32 8.45 -9.88 3.64
CA MET A 32 8.19 -11.32 3.80
C MET A 32 9.44 -12.14 4.13
N LYS A 33 10.65 -11.68 3.76
CA LYS A 33 11.93 -12.35 4.12
C LYS A 33 12.13 -12.46 5.64
N ALA A 34 11.51 -11.61 6.44
CA ALA A 34 11.53 -11.77 7.90
C ALA A 34 10.77 -13.03 8.35
N LEU A 35 9.68 -13.38 7.65
CA LEU A 35 8.84 -14.53 7.99
C LEU A 35 9.48 -15.87 7.58
N THR A 36 10.36 -15.84 6.58
CA THR A 36 11.14 -17.01 6.14
C THR A 36 12.44 -17.17 6.93
N GLY A 37 12.81 -16.16 7.72
CA GLY A 37 14.06 -16.12 8.50
C GLY A 37 15.28 -15.69 7.67
N GLU A 38 15.11 -15.29 6.41
CA GLU A 38 16.18 -14.73 5.58
C GLU A 38 16.67 -13.39 6.13
N ILE A 39 15.77 -12.58 6.74
CA ILE A 39 16.11 -11.38 7.49
C ILE A 39 15.81 -11.61 8.98
N GLY A 40 16.84 -11.62 9.81
CA GLY A 40 16.74 -11.98 11.23
C GLY A 40 16.63 -10.82 12.22
N THR A 41 16.89 -9.57 11.80
CA THR A 41 16.90 -8.39 12.67
C THR A 41 16.23 -7.19 12.01
N ASN A 42 15.76 -6.21 12.80
CA ASN A 42 15.18 -4.99 12.20
C ASN A 42 16.27 -4.15 11.54
N SER A 43 17.49 -4.14 12.08
CA SER A 43 18.65 -3.49 11.44
C SER A 43 18.91 -4.01 10.02
N ALA A 44 18.88 -5.32 9.81
CA ALA A 44 19.04 -5.91 8.47
C ALA A 44 17.83 -5.60 7.56
N MET A 45 16.61 -5.56 8.11
CA MET A 45 15.43 -5.14 7.36
C MET A 45 15.53 -3.69 6.89
N VAL A 46 16.00 -2.79 7.77
CA VAL A 46 16.22 -1.37 7.44
C VAL A 46 17.21 -1.23 6.29
N GLU A 47 18.34 -1.94 6.35
CA GLU A 47 19.36 -1.92 5.30
C GLU A 47 18.79 -2.37 3.94
N GLU A 48 18.07 -3.49 3.91
CA GLU A 48 17.45 -4.00 2.68
C GLU A 48 16.39 -3.04 2.10
N LEU A 49 15.59 -2.39 2.96
CA LEU A 49 14.59 -1.41 2.53
C LEU A 49 15.23 -0.09 2.05
N GLU A 50 16.32 0.35 2.68
CA GLU A 50 17.07 1.53 2.23
C GLU A 50 17.75 1.27 0.87
N ILE A 51 18.34 0.09 0.67
CA ILE A 51 18.88 -0.34 -0.63
C ILE A 51 17.78 -0.37 -1.69
N LEU A 52 16.61 -0.93 -1.35
CA LEU A 52 15.47 -0.95 -2.25
C LEU A 52 15.01 0.47 -2.65
N ASN A 53 14.98 1.39 -1.69
CA ASN A 53 14.62 2.79 -1.92
C ASN A 53 15.64 3.52 -2.80
N ILE A 54 16.93 3.23 -2.65
CA ILE A 54 17.98 3.74 -3.56
C ILE A 54 17.74 3.26 -4.99
N HIS A 55 17.51 1.96 -5.18
CA HIS A 55 17.24 1.42 -6.52
C HIS A 55 15.98 1.98 -7.16
N TYR A 56 14.95 2.25 -6.35
CA TYR A 56 13.75 2.94 -6.82
C TYR A 56 14.05 4.36 -7.31
N HIS A 57 14.85 5.14 -6.56
CA HIS A 57 15.27 6.47 -6.98
C HIS A 57 16.14 6.43 -8.23
N ASP A 58 17.11 5.51 -8.30
CA ASP A 58 17.97 5.35 -9.48
C ASP A 58 17.12 5.12 -10.75
N GLU A 59 16.09 4.27 -10.68
CA GLU A 59 15.21 3.98 -11.82
C GLU A 59 14.23 5.13 -12.13
N MET A 60 13.79 5.89 -11.12
CA MET A 60 12.96 7.09 -11.34
C MET A 60 13.76 8.26 -11.93
N ASP A 61 15.03 8.39 -11.55
CA ASP A 61 15.96 9.37 -12.10
C ASP A 61 16.25 9.11 -13.59
N GLU A 62 16.16 7.86 -14.06
CA GLU A 62 16.20 7.56 -15.51
C GLU A 62 15.08 8.27 -16.28
N TYR A 63 13.95 8.54 -15.63
CA TYR A 63 12.84 9.30 -16.21
C TYR A 63 12.94 10.81 -15.97
N ASP A 64 14.04 11.31 -15.37
CA ASP A 64 14.25 12.70 -14.90
C ASP A 64 13.17 13.15 -13.90
N ILE A 65 12.73 12.23 -13.04
CA ILE A 65 11.67 12.45 -12.06
C ILE A 65 12.25 12.38 -10.66
N THR A 66 12.13 13.47 -9.92
CA THR A 66 12.36 13.46 -8.47
C THR A 66 11.20 12.74 -7.79
N ALA A 67 11.41 11.47 -7.45
CA ALA A 67 10.43 10.66 -6.73
C ALA A 67 10.50 10.92 -5.21
N PRO A 68 9.37 10.83 -4.48
CA PRO A 68 9.40 10.69 -3.03
C PRO A 68 9.85 9.28 -2.64
N ASP A 69 10.40 9.09 -1.44
CA ASP A 69 10.72 7.77 -0.91
C ASP A 69 9.51 6.82 -0.99
N LEU A 70 9.77 5.54 -1.27
CA LEU A 70 8.73 4.54 -1.52
C LEU A 70 7.81 4.36 -0.30
N ASN A 71 8.39 4.20 0.89
CA ASN A 71 7.66 4.07 2.15
C ASN A 71 8.55 4.45 3.35
N PRO A 72 8.78 5.77 3.58
CA PRO A 72 9.67 6.23 4.64
C PRO A 72 9.18 5.82 6.04
N ASP A 73 7.86 5.72 6.23
CA ASP A 73 7.25 5.34 7.50
C ASP A 73 7.56 3.87 7.87
N LEU A 74 7.61 2.97 6.89
CA LEU A 74 7.97 1.57 7.11
C LEU A 74 9.40 1.43 7.63
N ILE A 75 10.35 2.14 7.01
CA ILE A 75 11.76 2.15 7.44
C ILE A 75 11.86 2.70 8.86
N GLU A 76 11.17 3.81 9.18
CA GLU A 76 11.19 4.37 10.54
C GLU A 76 10.55 3.44 11.57
N ASN A 77 9.50 2.68 11.20
CA ASN A 77 8.91 1.67 12.08
C ASN A 77 9.92 0.59 12.46
N PHE A 78 10.68 0.05 11.50
CA PHE A 78 11.73 -0.94 11.79
C PHE A 78 12.90 -0.33 12.58
N LYS A 79 13.30 0.93 12.28
CA LYS A 79 14.30 1.65 13.10
C LYS A 79 13.84 1.80 14.54
N LYS A 80 12.57 2.14 14.75
CA LYS A 80 11.98 2.24 16.09
C LYS A 80 11.90 0.87 16.78
N ALA A 81 11.49 -0.16 16.06
CA ALA A 81 11.44 -1.52 16.57
C ALA A 81 12.82 -2.02 17.03
N GLU A 82 13.89 -1.69 16.31
CA GLU A 82 15.26 -2.00 16.73
C GLU A 82 15.59 -1.31 18.07
N ARG A 83 15.28 -0.01 18.19
CA ARG A 83 15.50 0.76 19.43
C ARG A 83 14.71 0.21 20.60
N ASP A 84 13.50 -0.26 20.35
CA ASP A 84 12.59 -0.81 21.36
C ASP A 84 12.85 -2.30 21.66
N GLY A 85 13.80 -2.94 20.97
CA GLY A 85 14.14 -4.35 21.15
C GLY A 85 13.04 -5.32 20.68
N LYS A 86 12.17 -4.88 19.77
CA LYS A 86 11.10 -5.70 19.21
C LYS A 86 11.62 -6.66 18.15
N ASN A 87 10.95 -7.80 18.02
CA ASN A 87 11.33 -8.81 17.04
C ASN A 87 10.85 -8.43 15.63
N VAL A 88 11.74 -8.54 14.64
CA VAL A 88 11.46 -8.22 13.22
C VAL A 88 10.28 -8.99 12.64
N ILE A 89 10.04 -10.23 13.09
CA ILE A 89 8.91 -11.05 12.63
C ILE A 89 7.59 -10.40 13.03
N PHE A 90 7.47 -9.87 14.26
CA PHE A 90 6.21 -9.27 14.71
C PHE A 90 5.91 -7.96 13.97
N GLU A 91 6.92 -7.15 13.72
CA GLU A 91 6.76 -5.90 12.96
C GLU A 91 6.42 -6.17 11.49
N ALA A 92 7.10 -7.15 10.87
CA ALA A 92 6.76 -7.62 9.52
C ALA A 92 5.33 -8.16 9.43
N GLN A 93 4.88 -8.94 10.42
CA GLN A 93 3.50 -9.43 10.49
C GLN A 93 2.49 -8.30 10.65
N GLU A 94 2.76 -7.31 11.50
CA GLU A 94 1.88 -6.16 11.69
C GLU A 94 1.72 -5.36 10.40
N TYR A 95 2.83 -5.07 9.72
CA TYR A 95 2.82 -4.40 8.41
C TYR A 95 2.01 -5.17 7.37
N LEU A 96 2.33 -6.46 7.18
CA LEU A 96 1.64 -7.30 6.19
C LEU A 96 0.15 -7.48 6.49
N LYS A 97 -0.23 -7.47 7.78
CA LYS A 97 -1.64 -7.51 8.18
C LYS A 97 -2.37 -6.22 7.82
N ILE A 98 -1.77 -5.06 8.06
CA ILE A 98 -2.34 -3.76 7.65
C ILE A 98 -2.50 -3.71 6.14
N LEU A 99 -1.47 -4.11 5.38
CA LEU A 99 -1.54 -4.20 3.93
C LEU A 99 -2.67 -5.13 3.47
N GLY A 100 -2.80 -6.32 4.05
CA GLY A 100 -3.87 -7.25 3.72
C GLY A 100 -5.26 -6.66 4.00
N MET A 101 -5.45 -5.99 5.13
CA MET A 101 -6.69 -5.28 5.44
C MET A 101 -7.00 -4.17 4.42
N CYS A 102 -5.98 -3.41 3.99
CA CYS A 102 -6.14 -2.40 2.95
C CYS A 102 -6.52 -3.02 1.60
N GLU A 103 -5.83 -4.09 1.17
CA GLU A 103 -6.15 -4.82 -0.06
C GLU A 103 -7.60 -5.32 -0.05
N GLU A 104 -8.06 -5.89 1.07
CA GLU A 104 -9.46 -6.30 1.25
C GLU A 104 -10.43 -5.12 1.13
N MET A 105 -10.14 -4.00 1.81
CA MET A 105 -11.00 -2.81 1.79
C MET A 105 -11.07 -2.15 0.41
N PHE A 106 -9.96 -2.04 -0.31
CA PHE A 106 -9.92 -1.40 -1.63
C PHE A 106 -10.53 -2.26 -2.73
N ASN A 107 -10.54 -3.58 -2.57
CA ASN A 107 -11.19 -4.49 -3.50
C ASN A 107 -12.70 -4.63 -3.25
N GLN A 108 -13.25 -4.03 -2.19
CA GLN A 108 -14.69 -3.96 -2.00
C GLN A 108 -15.32 -3.01 -3.02
N LYS A 109 -16.34 -3.50 -3.74
CA LYS A 109 -17.15 -2.68 -4.64
C LYS A 109 -17.95 -1.68 -3.81
N MET A 110 -17.50 -0.43 -3.76
CA MET A 110 -18.19 0.66 -3.06
C MET A 110 -18.94 1.54 -4.06
N TRP A 111 -20.21 1.82 -3.77
CA TRP A 111 -21.00 2.80 -4.49
C TRP A 111 -21.31 3.98 -3.56
N VAL A 112 -21.26 5.18 -4.12
CA VAL A 112 -21.59 6.42 -3.41
C VAL A 112 -22.64 7.15 -4.23
N ASN A 113 -23.75 7.53 -3.60
CA ASN A 113 -24.82 8.27 -4.28
C ASN A 113 -24.49 9.78 -4.38
N GLU A 114 -25.35 10.54 -5.05
CA GLU A 114 -25.15 11.99 -5.27
C GLU A 114 -25.02 12.81 -3.98
N ASP A 115 -25.59 12.32 -2.88
CA ASP A 115 -25.51 12.93 -1.54
C ASP A 115 -24.23 12.54 -0.77
N GLY A 116 -23.33 11.75 -1.36
CA GLY A 116 -22.10 11.31 -0.72
C GLY A 116 -22.27 10.14 0.25
N HIS A 117 -23.40 9.43 0.23
CA HIS A 117 -23.64 8.27 1.10
C HIS A 117 -23.31 6.95 0.42
N ILE A 118 -22.77 6.00 1.19
CA ILE A 118 -22.59 4.62 0.74
C ILE A 118 -23.96 4.04 0.34
N CYS A 119 -24.04 3.48 -0.85
CA CYS A 119 -25.26 2.94 -1.44
C CYS A 119 -25.02 1.58 -2.11
N ASP A 120 -26.11 0.95 -2.56
CA ASP A 120 -26.05 -0.16 -3.49
C ASP A 120 -25.84 0.33 -4.93
N GLU A 121 -25.77 -0.60 -5.89
CA GLU A 121 -25.56 -0.28 -7.31
C GLU A 121 -26.70 0.50 -7.96
N GLU A 122 -27.86 0.57 -7.30
CA GLU A 122 -29.04 1.34 -7.75
C GLU A 122 -29.09 2.74 -7.13
N GLY A 123 -28.10 3.11 -6.30
CA GLY A 123 -28.07 4.40 -5.61
C GLY A 123 -28.86 4.44 -4.30
N ASN A 124 -29.41 3.31 -3.84
CA ASN A 124 -30.15 3.26 -2.57
C ASN A 124 -29.18 3.22 -1.40
N ARG A 125 -29.37 4.12 -0.44
CA ARG A 125 -28.51 4.21 0.74
C ARG A 125 -28.52 2.91 1.55
N LEU A 126 -27.32 2.45 1.89
CA LEU A 126 -27.10 1.30 2.76
C LEU A 126 -27.03 1.70 4.23
N SER A 127 -27.37 0.76 5.10
CA SER A 127 -27.24 0.85 6.55
C SER A 127 -25.75 0.78 6.98
N ALA A 128 -25.47 0.98 8.26
CA ALA A 128 -24.10 0.94 8.77
C ALA A 128 -23.40 -0.42 8.59
N ASP A 129 -24.16 -1.51 8.51
CA ASP A 129 -23.66 -2.85 8.21
C ASP A 129 -23.27 -3.04 6.74
N ARG A 130 -23.61 -2.08 5.87
CA ARG A 130 -23.39 -2.11 4.41
C ARG A 130 -24.06 -3.28 3.69
N GLU A 131 -25.00 -3.96 4.35
CA GLU A 131 -25.72 -5.10 3.79
C GLU A 131 -27.19 -4.75 3.52
N HIS A 132 -27.83 -4.01 4.42
CA HIS A 132 -29.27 -3.71 4.33
C HIS A 132 -29.53 -2.30 3.83
N ARG A 133 -30.66 -2.08 3.15
CA ARG A 133 -31.08 -0.71 2.77
C ARG A 133 -31.62 0.03 4.00
N VAL A 134 -31.41 1.34 4.09
CA VAL A 134 -31.88 2.16 5.24
C VAL A 134 -33.42 2.09 5.44
N PHE A 135 -34.18 1.83 4.37
CA PHE A 135 -35.63 1.66 4.43
C PHE A 135 -36.08 0.19 4.50
N GLU A 136 -35.15 -0.75 4.61
CA GLU A 136 -35.48 -2.16 4.78
C GLU A 136 -35.96 -2.37 6.23
N VAL A 137 -37.28 -2.43 6.40
CA VAL A 137 -37.88 -2.74 7.70
C VAL A 137 -37.59 -4.21 8.02
N VAL A 138 -36.56 -4.45 8.83
CA VAL A 138 -36.30 -5.77 9.42
C VAL A 138 -37.49 -6.11 10.31
N LYS A 139 -38.39 -6.97 9.82
CA LYS A 139 -39.45 -7.53 10.65
C LYS A 139 -38.82 -8.47 11.67
N CYS A 140 -38.50 -7.96 12.86
CA CYS A 140 -38.24 -8.81 14.01
C CYS A 140 -39.44 -9.76 14.19
N GLY A 141 -39.15 -11.07 14.15
CA GLY A 141 -40.15 -12.13 14.21
C GLY A 141 -41.06 -12.03 15.43
N LYS A 142 -42.29 -12.56 15.28
CA LYS A 142 -43.21 -12.80 16.39
C LYS A 142 -42.65 -13.83 17.37
#